data_AF-A0A9D1Y986-F1
#
_entry.id   AF-A0A9D1Y986-F1
#
_cell.length_a   1.000
_cell.length_b   1.000
_cell.length_c   1.000
_cell.angle_alpha   90.00
_cell.angle_beta   90.00
_cell.angle_gamma   90.00
#
_symmetry.space_group_name_H-M   'P 1'
#
loop_
_entity.id
_entity.type
_entity.pdbx_description
1 polymer ?
#
loop_
_entity_poly.entity_id
_entity_poly.type
_entity_poly.pdbx_seq_one_letter_code
_entity_poly.pdbx_strand_id
1 'polypeptide(L)'
;MDRSQSQSSAFQADFVYTDAILSDFEALYQAKGTVSLPVRIVCGVLGVAGALYFGFELYSQGFGIARVGYLILCSLMILVACSSRKRSGADDTLKKYRKHYENRRVTFRIDESGLEMKLEGQKNYARSKFQQIYGLYETERCFYFVIKGKAYYILSKEAFSPEDRDALHTYMERHCKKKFQSFQV
;
A
#
# COMPACT_ATOMS: atom_id res chain seq x y z
N MET A 1 -6.69 17.67 38.60
CA MET A 1 -6.27 16.25 38.63
C MET A 1 -5.58 15.95 37.30
N ASP A 2 -4.31 16.32 37.19
CA ASP A 2 -3.49 16.05 36.02
C ASP A 2 -2.92 14.63 36.13
N ARG A 3 -3.58 13.68 35.47
CA ARG A 3 -2.97 12.38 35.17
C ARG A 3 -2.25 12.47 33.83
N SER A 4 -1.16 13.23 33.82
CA SER A 4 -0.11 13.10 32.80
C SER A 4 0.69 11.84 33.11
N GLN A 5 0.05 10.66 32.98
CA GLN A 5 0.80 9.41 32.91
C GLN A 5 1.55 9.43 31.58
N SER A 6 2.81 9.86 31.66
CA SER A 6 3.88 9.50 30.75
C SER A 6 3.93 7.97 30.63
N GLN A 7 3.05 7.39 29.82
CA GLN A 7 3.33 6.10 29.20
C GLN A 7 4.64 6.31 28.43
N SER A 8 5.71 5.58 28.77
CA SER A 8 6.96 5.68 28.02
C SER A 8 6.69 5.14 26.62
N SER A 9 6.71 6.02 25.61
CA SER A 9 6.69 5.57 24.23
C SER A 9 7.99 4.85 23.94
N ALA A 10 7.90 3.65 23.38
CA ALA A 10 9.08 2.90 22.92
C ALA A 10 9.80 3.64 21.80
N PHE A 11 9.04 4.34 20.93
CA PHE A 11 9.59 5.21 19.90
C PHE A 11 8.73 6.47 19.78
N GLN A 12 9.38 7.62 19.60
CA GLN A 12 8.73 8.90 19.29
C GLN A 12 9.49 9.59 18.17
N ALA A 13 8.75 10.18 17.23
CA ALA A 13 9.32 10.99 16.16
C ALA A 13 8.45 12.22 15.89
N ASP A 14 9.12 13.35 15.69
CA ASP A 14 8.50 14.63 15.38
C ASP A 14 9.18 15.20 14.13
N PHE A 15 8.43 15.34 13.04
CA PHE A 15 8.99 15.85 11.78
C PHE A 15 7.93 16.58 10.95
N VAL A 16 8.37 17.22 9.86
CA VAL A 16 7.49 17.92 8.90
C VAL A 16 7.41 17.09 7.63
N TYR A 17 6.22 16.91 7.08
CA TYR A 17 6.05 16.27 5.78
C TYR A 17 6.61 17.18 4.68
N THR A 18 7.73 16.76 4.11
CA THR A 18 8.38 17.41 2.97
C THR A 18 7.89 16.85 1.64
N ASP A 19 8.15 17.57 0.57
CA ASP A 19 7.87 17.12 -0.80
C ASP A 19 8.51 15.77 -1.12
N ALA A 20 9.74 15.53 -0.63
CA ALA A 20 10.46 14.27 -0.83
C ALA A 20 9.74 13.08 -0.16
N ILE A 21 9.24 13.26 1.08
CA ILE A 21 8.51 12.22 1.81
C ILE A 21 7.20 11.88 1.10
N LEU A 22 6.48 12.90 0.62
CA LEU A 22 5.18 12.72 -0.03
C LEU A 22 5.32 12.12 -1.44
N SER A 23 6.36 12.50 -2.18
CA SER A 23 6.66 11.92 -3.49
C SER A 23 7.06 10.44 -3.39
N ASP A 24 7.85 10.08 -2.37
CA ASP A 24 8.19 8.68 -2.07
C ASP A 24 6.92 7.85 -1.77
N PHE A 25 6.00 8.41 -0.98
CA PHE A 25 4.71 7.78 -0.71
C PHE A 25 3.86 7.59 -1.97
N GLU A 26 3.77 8.61 -2.82
CA GLU A 26 3.01 8.56 -4.07
C GLU A 26 3.51 7.45 -4.99
N ALA A 27 4.83 7.32 -5.11
CA ALA A 27 5.44 6.31 -5.96
C ALA A 27 5.27 4.89 -5.37
N LEU A 28 5.37 4.71 -4.04
CA LEU A 28 4.97 3.45 -3.38
C LEU A 28 3.49 3.12 -3.61
N TYR A 29 2.59 4.11 -3.50
CA TYR A 29 1.16 3.91 -3.72
C TYR A 29 0.86 3.46 -5.16
N GLN A 30 1.56 4.04 -6.14
CA GLN A 30 1.46 3.64 -7.54
C GLN A 30 2.00 2.23 -7.77
N ALA A 31 3.18 1.91 -7.22
CA ALA A 31 3.80 0.59 -7.33
C ALA A 31 2.91 -0.53 -6.75
N LYS A 32 2.28 -0.28 -5.60
CA LYS A 32 1.32 -1.22 -4.99
C LYS A 32 0.01 -1.35 -5.78
N GLY A 33 -0.37 -0.31 -6.52
CA GLY A 33 -1.54 -0.32 -7.40
C GLY A 33 -1.33 -1.11 -8.70
N THR A 34 -0.08 -1.34 -9.08
CA THR A 34 0.28 -2.09 -10.28
C THR A 34 0.52 -3.56 -9.95
N VAL A 35 -0.32 -4.46 -10.50
CA VAL A 35 0.07 -5.86 -10.70
C VAL A 35 1.41 -5.83 -11.45
N SER A 36 2.44 -6.51 -10.93
CA SER A 36 3.78 -6.45 -11.50
C SER A 36 3.74 -6.83 -12.99
N LEU A 37 4.57 -6.15 -13.80
CA LEU A 37 4.64 -6.39 -15.24
C LEU A 37 4.81 -7.89 -15.59
N PRO A 38 5.65 -8.68 -14.88
CA PRO A 38 5.76 -10.12 -15.13
C PRO A 38 4.45 -10.87 -14.87
N VAL A 39 3.73 -10.54 -13.79
CA VAL A 39 2.45 -11.19 -13.47
C VAL A 39 1.37 -10.84 -14.49
N ARG A 40 1.37 -9.60 -15.01
CA ARG A 40 0.48 -9.21 -16.11
C ARG A 40 0.78 -9.99 -17.38
N ILE A 41 2.06 -10.15 -17.72
CA ILE A 41 2.48 -10.92 -18.90
C ILE A 41 2.10 -12.40 -18.72
N VAL A 42 2.38 -13.00 -17.56
CA VAL A 42 2.03 -14.40 -17.27
C VAL A 42 0.51 -14.62 -17.31
N CYS A 43 -0.28 -13.76 -16.67
CA CYS A 43 -1.74 -13.82 -16.75
C CYS A 43 -2.26 -13.60 -18.17
N GLY A 44 -1.63 -12.72 -18.95
CA GLY A 44 -1.96 -12.50 -20.36
C GLY A 44 -1.68 -13.73 -21.22
N VAL A 45 -0.48 -14.28 -21.14
CA VAL A 45 -0.07 -15.47 -21.90
C VAL A 45 -0.92 -16.68 -21.53
N LEU A 46 -1.09 -16.96 -20.23
CA LEU A 46 -1.92 -18.08 -19.75
C LEU A 46 -3.40 -17.89 -20.11
N GLY A 47 -3.93 -16.68 -20.02
CA GLY A 47 -5.32 -16.41 -20.37
C GLY A 47 -5.60 -16.52 -21.87
N VAL A 48 -4.68 -16.06 -22.73
CA VAL A 48 -4.78 -16.23 -24.18
C VAL A 48 -4.65 -17.70 -24.57
N ALA A 49 -3.66 -18.42 -24.01
CA ALA A 49 -3.49 -19.84 -24.27
C ALA A 49 -4.72 -20.66 -23.82
N GLY A 50 -5.27 -20.35 -22.65
CA GLY A 50 -6.50 -20.97 -22.14
C GLY A 50 -7.71 -20.68 -23.03
N ALA A 51 -7.90 -19.42 -23.45
CA ALA A 51 -9.00 -19.05 -24.33
C ALA A 51 -8.94 -19.77 -25.69
N LEU A 52 -7.73 -19.94 -26.25
CA LEU A 52 -7.52 -20.69 -27.49
C LEU A 52 -7.74 -22.19 -27.31
N TYR A 53 -7.24 -22.78 -26.22
CA TYR A 53 -7.42 -24.20 -25.92
C TYR A 53 -8.90 -24.55 -25.71
N PHE A 54 -9.61 -23.83 -24.84
CA PHE A 54 -11.04 -24.03 -24.62
C PHE A 54 -11.88 -23.69 -25.85
N GLY A 55 -11.45 -22.70 -26.64
CA GLY A 55 -12.08 -22.39 -27.91
C GLY A 55 -11.98 -23.54 -28.92
N PHE A 56 -10.81 -24.16 -29.02
CA PHE A 56 -10.59 -25.32 -29.87
C PHE A 56 -11.37 -26.55 -29.38
N GLU A 57 -11.40 -26.78 -28.07
CA GLU A 57 -12.17 -27.87 -27.46
C GLU A 57 -13.67 -27.71 -27.73
N LEU A 58 -14.23 -26.52 -27.54
CA LEU A 58 -15.63 -26.22 -27.86
C LEU A 58 -15.95 -26.38 -29.35
N TYR A 59 -15.03 -25.98 -30.22
CA TYR A 59 -15.17 -26.20 -31.66
C TYR A 59 -15.17 -27.69 -32.01
N SER A 60 -14.28 -28.48 -31.39
CA SER A 60 -14.22 -29.94 -31.57
C SER A 60 -15.47 -30.67 -31.06
N GLN A 61 -16.18 -30.09 -30.09
CA GLN A 61 -17.46 -30.57 -29.57
C GLN A 61 -18.68 -30.13 -30.41
N GLY A 62 -18.45 -29.50 -31.58
CA GLY A 62 -19.52 -29.17 -32.53
C GLY A 62 -20.20 -27.82 -32.30
N PHE A 63 -19.66 -26.95 -31.44
CA PHE A 63 -20.17 -25.59 -31.32
C PHE A 63 -19.80 -24.76 -32.56
N GLY A 64 -20.77 -23.98 -33.06
CA GLY A 64 -20.57 -23.11 -34.21
C GLY A 64 -19.48 -22.06 -33.97
N ILE A 65 -18.64 -21.84 -34.98
CA ILE A 65 -17.47 -20.93 -34.97
C ILE A 65 -17.82 -19.54 -34.43
N ALA A 66 -19.01 -19.01 -34.75
CA ALA A 66 -19.47 -17.71 -34.28
C ALA A 66 -19.65 -17.64 -32.74
N ARG A 67 -20.15 -18.70 -32.11
CA ARG A 67 -20.31 -18.76 -30.64
C ARG A 67 -18.97 -18.91 -29.94
N VAL A 68 -18.09 -19.74 -30.49
CA VAL A 68 -16.72 -19.92 -29.99
C VAL A 68 -15.93 -18.61 -30.07
N GLY A 69 -15.97 -17.94 -31.22
CA GLY A 69 -15.31 -16.65 -31.43
C GLY A 69 -15.83 -15.55 -30.48
N TYR A 70 -17.14 -15.52 -30.24
CA TYR A 70 -17.74 -14.57 -29.30
C TYR A 70 -17.26 -14.78 -27.85
N LEU A 71 -17.14 -16.03 -27.41
CA LEU A 71 -16.66 -16.36 -26.06
C LEU A 71 -15.18 -16.03 -25.88
N ILE A 72 -14.35 -16.31 -26.89
CA ILE A 72 -12.94 -15.93 -26.90
C ILE A 72 -12.81 -14.40 -26.81
N LEU A 73 -13.57 -13.65 -27.61
CA LEU A 73 -13.57 -12.19 -27.57
C LEU A 73 -14.00 -11.63 -26.21
N CYS A 74 -15.05 -12.19 -25.59
CA CYS A 74 -15.48 -11.81 -24.24
C CYS A 74 -14.39 -12.06 -23.19
N SER A 75 -13.72 -13.22 -23.25
CA SER A 75 -12.64 -13.55 -22.32
C SER A 75 -11.43 -12.61 -22.45
N LEU A 76 -11.08 -12.24 -23.68
CA LEU A 76 -10.04 -11.24 -23.96
C LEU A 76 -10.44 -9.85 -23.45
N MET A 77 -11.68 -9.42 -23.64
CA MET A 77 -12.17 -8.14 -23.12
C MET A 77 -12.14 -8.08 -21.58
N ILE A 78 -12.47 -9.18 -20.90
CA ILE A 78 -12.34 -9.27 -19.43
C ILE A 78 -10.87 -9.16 -19.01
N LEU A 79 -9.96 -9.77 -19.76
CA LEU A 79 -8.53 -9.73 -19.49
C LEU A 79 -7.95 -8.32 -19.70
N VAL A 80 -8.40 -7.61 -20.74
CA VAL A 80 -8.07 -6.20 -20.98
C VAL A 80 -8.66 -5.31 -19.88
N ALA A 81 -9.91 -5.53 -19.44
CA ALA A 81 -10.52 -4.78 -18.34
C ALA A 81 -9.81 -4.99 -16.99
N CYS A 82 -9.32 -6.20 -16.73
CA CYS A 82 -8.55 -6.53 -15.53
C CYS A 82 -7.12 -5.95 -15.55
N SER A 83 -6.49 -5.86 -16.72
CA SER A 83 -5.12 -5.35 -16.87
C SER A 83 -5.04 -3.82 -17.01
N SER A 84 -6.07 -3.18 -17.56
CA SER A 84 -6.15 -1.72 -17.83
C SER A 84 -6.54 -0.86 -16.63
N ARG A 85 -6.68 -1.41 -15.41
CA ARG A 85 -6.90 -0.61 -14.19
C ARG A 85 -5.66 0.20 -13.79
N LYS A 86 -5.18 1.12 -14.64
CA LYS A 86 -4.64 2.40 -14.16
C LYS A 86 -5.85 3.14 -13.60
N ARG A 87 -6.03 3.09 -12.27
CA ARG A 87 -7.08 3.83 -11.57
C ARG A 87 -6.86 5.32 -11.84
N SER A 88 -7.59 5.90 -12.80
CA SER A 88 -7.67 7.36 -12.97
C SER A 88 -8.05 8.08 -11.68
N GLY A 89 -8.77 7.43 -10.75
CA GLY A 89 -9.09 7.97 -9.42
C GLY A 89 -7.97 7.89 -8.37
N ALA A 90 -6.84 7.23 -8.66
CA ALA A 90 -5.68 7.25 -7.77
C ALA A 90 -5.03 8.63 -7.73
N ASP A 91 -5.00 9.33 -8.87
CA ASP A 91 -4.33 10.62 -9.04
C ASP A 91 -5.01 11.74 -8.23
N ASP A 92 -6.35 11.81 -8.28
CA ASP A 92 -7.13 12.76 -7.47
C ASP A 92 -7.05 12.46 -5.96
N THR A 93 -6.90 11.18 -5.60
CA THR A 93 -6.73 10.79 -4.20
C THR A 93 -5.36 11.24 -3.69
N LEU A 94 -4.29 10.98 -4.44
CA LEU A 94 -2.93 11.39 -4.09
C LEU A 94 -2.80 12.92 -3.99
N LYS A 95 -3.40 13.69 -4.91
CA LYS A 95 -3.45 15.16 -4.82
C LYS A 95 -4.11 15.65 -3.54
N LYS A 96 -5.22 15.03 -3.12
CA LYS A 96 -5.89 15.36 -1.85
C LYS A 96 -5.03 15.00 -0.64
N TYR A 97 -4.35 13.86 -0.68
CA TYR A 97 -3.40 13.47 0.37
C TYR A 97 -2.26 14.49 0.47
N ARG A 98 -1.57 14.77 -0.62
CA ARG A 98 -0.48 15.76 -0.65
C ARG A 98 -0.91 17.10 -0.04
N LYS A 99 -2.01 17.68 -0.52
CA LYS A 99 -2.55 18.93 0.02
C LYS A 99 -2.88 18.87 1.52
N HIS A 100 -3.25 17.70 2.04
CA HIS A 100 -3.58 17.54 3.46
C HIS A 100 -2.36 17.45 4.36
N TYR A 101 -1.25 16.88 3.88
CA TYR A 101 -0.07 16.59 4.69
C TYR A 101 1.10 17.56 4.44
N GLU A 102 1.19 18.14 3.25
CA GLU A 102 2.29 19.03 2.83
C GLU A 102 2.56 20.15 3.83
N ASN A 103 3.83 20.29 4.21
CA ASN A 103 4.34 21.29 5.15
C ASN A 103 3.69 21.27 6.54
N ARG A 104 3.01 20.18 6.91
CA ARG A 104 2.45 20.02 8.26
C ARG A 104 3.39 19.23 9.14
N ARG A 105 3.51 19.68 10.39
CA ARG A 105 4.20 18.91 11.41
C ARG A 105 3.37 17.70 11.82
N VAL A 106 4.03 16.58 12.06
CA VAL A 106 3.43 15.34 12.55
C VAL A 106 4.23 14.82 13.73
N THR A 107 3.49 14.36 14.75
CA THR A 107 4.02 13.66 15.91
C THR A 107 3.59 12.21 15.82
N PHE A 108 4.58 11.32 15.80
CA PHE A 108 4.39 9.88 15.88
C PHE A 108 4.84 9.35 17.23
N ARG A 109 4.07 8.40 17.74
CA ARG A 109 4.34 7.77 19.01
C ARG A 109 3.97 6.30 18.93
N ILE A 110 4.89 5.44 19.32
CA ILE A 110 4.72 3.99 19.31
C ILE A 110 4.94 3.50 20.72
N ASP A 111 3.94 2.82 21.25
CA ASP A 111 3.96 2.23 22.58
C ASP A 111 3.44 0.80 22.55
N GLU A 112 3.38 0.15 23.71
CA GLU A 112 2.94 -1.24 23.84
C GLU A 112 1.52 -1.49 23.32
N SER A 113 0.68 -0.47 23.25
CA SER A 113 -0.71 -0.59 22.80
C SER A 113 -0.86 -0.47 21.28
N GLY A 114 0.10 0.16 20.61
CA GLY A 114 0.01 0.45 19.18
C GLY A 114 0.74 1.70 18.74
N LEU A 115 0.24 2.25 17.63
CA LEU A 115 0.78 3.39 16.92
C LEU A 115 -0.19 4.56 17.03
N GLU A 116 0.34 5.73 17.39
CA GLU A 116 -0.35 7.00 17.44
C GLU A 116 0.30 8.01 16.50
N MET A 117 -0.54 8.78 15.82
CA MET A 117 -0.13 9.89 14.97
C MET A 117 -1.00 11.10 15.28
N LYS A 118 -0.39 12.28 15.36
CA LYS A 118 -1.11 13.56 15.36
C LYS A 118 -0.51 14.49 14.34
N LEU A 119 -1.35 14.89 13.39
CA LEU A 119 -1.01 15.94 12.44
C LEU A 119 -1.33 17.31 13.04
N GLU A 120 -0.54 18.30 12.67
CA GLU A 120 -0.79 19.70 12.99
C GLU A 120 -2.21 20.13 12.58
N GLY A 121 -2.90 20.81 13.50
CA GLY A 121 -4.30 21.22 13.35
C GLY A 121 -5.35 20.15 13.67
N GLN A 122 -4.97 18.91 14.00
CA GLN A 122 -5.91 17.89 14.47
C GLN A 122 -6.15 17.99 15.98
N LYS A 123 -7.44 17.93 16.36
CA LYS A 123 -7.86 17.94 17.78
C LYS A 123 -7.47 16.65 18.51
N ASN A 124 -7.61 15.51 17.83
CA ASN A 124 -7.42 14.17 18.41
C ASN A 124 -6.28 13.44 17.73
N TYR A 125 -5.63 12.54 18.48
CA TYR A 125 -4.65 11.59 17.93
C TYR A 125 -5.39 10.48 17.16
N ALA A 126 -4.84 10.10 16.01
CA ALA A 126 -5.21 8.85 15.35
C ALA A 126 -4.42 7.72 16.02
N ARG A 127 -5.12 6.81 16.71
CA ARG A 127 -4.52 5.63 17.36
C ARG A 127 -4.93 4.37 16.62
N SER A 128 -4.00 3.44 16.46
CA SER A 128 -4.27 2.12 15.89
C SER A 128 -3.50 1.05 16.65
N LYS A 129 -4.22 -0.02 17.02
CA LYS A 129 -3.60 -1.19 17.65
C LYS A 129 -2.77 -1.95 16.61
N PHE A 130 -1.72 -2.65 17.03
CA PHE A 130 -0.89 -3.46 16.12
C PHE A 130 -1.70 -4.46 15.28
N GLN A 131 -2.75 -5.06 15.86
CA GLN A 131 -3.65 -5.99 15.16
C GLN A 131 -4.42 -5.34 14.00
N GLN A 132 -4.56 -4.02 13.98
CA GLN A 132 -5.25 -3.27 12.92
C GLN A 132 -4.31 -2.92 11.75
N ILE A 133 -2.99 -3.08 11.94
CA ILE A 133 -1.97 -2.86 10.92
C ILE A 133 -1.89 -4.12 10.06
N TYR A 134 -2.35 -4.04 8.82
CA TYR A 134 -2.42 -5.18 7.91
C TYR A 134 -1.15 -5.35 7.07
N GLY A 135 -0.35 -4.30 6.91
CA GLY A 135 0.85 -4.33 6.09
C GLY A 135 1.93 -3.40 6.62
N LEU A 136 3.17 -3.87 6.55
CA LEU A 136 4.38 -3.13 6.86
C LEU A 136 5.15 -2.99 5.55
N TYR A 137 5.41 -1.75 5.14
CA TYR A 137 6.18 -1.46 3.94
C TYR A 137 7.28 -0.47 4.27
N GLU A 138 8.35 -0.52 3.50
CA GLU A 138 9.43 0.45 3.63
C GLU A 138 10.02 0.80 2.27
N THR A 139 10.58 1.99 2.20
CA THR A 139 11.42 2.48 1.12
C THR A 139 12.76 2.91 1.70
N GLU A 140 13.63 3.51 0.89
CA GLU A 140 14.87 4.11 1.40
C GLU A 140 14.59 5.23 2.40
N ARG A 141 13.49 5.98 2.23
CA ARG A 141 13.19 7.19 3.00
C ARG A 141 12.20 6.98 4.13
N CYS A 142 11.24 6.07 3.99
CA CYS A 142 10.09 6.01 4.89
C CYS A 142 9.73 4.58 5.31
N PHE A 143 9.14 4.48 6.50
CA PHE A 143 8.32 3.34 6.93
C PHE A 143 6.85 3.66 6.69
N TYR A 144 6.09 2.65 6.26
CA TYR A 144 4.68 2.76 5.95
C TYR A 144 3.89 1.67 6.68
N PHE A 145 2.96 2.09 7.54
CA PHE A 145 2.09 1.18 8.28
C PHE A 145 0.67 1.31 7.76
N VAL A 146 0.15 0.23 7.19
CA VAL A 146 -1.14 0.28 6.50
C VAL A 146 -2.23 -0.31 7.35
N ILE A 147 -3.26 0.49 7.59
CA ILE A 147 -4.40 0.14 8.44
C ILE A 147 -5.55 -0.31 7.54
N LYS A 148 -6.39 -1.21 8.06
CA LYS A 148 -7.59 -1.73 7.37
C LYS A 148 -8.36 -0.56 6.72
N GLY A 149 -8.49 -0.58 5.38
CA GLY A 149 -9.10 0.51 4.60
C GLY A 149 -8.14 1.35 3.74
N LYS A 150 -6.84 1.01 3.67
CA LYS A 150 -5.79 1.69 2.86
C LYS A 150 -5.33 3.06 3.39
N ALA A 151 -5.55 3.36 4.66
CA ALA A 151 -4.88 4.49 5.30
C ALA A 151 -3.42 4.13 5.60
N TYR A 152 -2.51 5.06 5.36
CA TYR A 152 -1.07 4.90 5.59
C TYR A 152 -0.63 5.84 6.69
N TYR A 153 0.03 5.30 7.70
CA TYR A 153 0.95 6.08 8.53
C TYR A 153 2.28 6.15 7.78
N ILE A 154 2.75 7.37 7.50
CA ILE A 154 3.98 7.64 6.76
C ILE A 154 4.99 8.15 7.77
N LEU A 155 6.02 7.37 8.06
CA LEU A 155 7.01 7.69 9.09
C LEU A 155 8.38 7.84 8.43
N SER A 156 8.95 9.04 8.49
CA SER A 156 10.27 9.30 7.92
C SER A 156 11.36 8.54 8.69
N LYS A 157 12.26 7.86 7.96
CA LYS A 157 13.44 7.21 8.54
C LYS A 157 14.43 8.26 9.07
N GLU A 158 14.50 9.43 8.44
CA GLU A 158 15.37 10.53 8.86
C GLU A 158 15.02 11.07 10.25
N ALA A 159 13.81 10.82 10.74
CA ALA A 159 13.39 11.20 12.08
C ALA A 159 14.04 10.35 13.20
N PHE A 160 14.75 9.28 12.85
CA PHE A 160 15.40 8.36 13.78
C PHE A 160 16.89 8.18 13.46
N SER A 161 17.66 7.85 14.48
CA SER A 161 19.04 7.35 14.31
C SER A 161 19.04 5.99 13.59
N PRO A 162 20.14 5.58 12.94
CA PRO A 162 20.23 4.27 12.31
C PRO A 162 19.90 3.10 13.25
N GLU A 163 20.38 3.14 14.49
CA GLU A 163 20.12 2.12 15.51
C GLU A 163 18.64 2.05 15.88
N ASP A 164 17.98 3.21 16.03
CA ASP A 164 16.54 3.28 16.31
C ASP A 164 15.70 2.77 15.15
N ARG A 165 16.16 2.92 13.90
CA ARG A 165 15.46 2.40 12.71
C ARG A 165 15.43 0.88 12.72
N ASP A 166 16.55 0.23 13.03
CA ASP A 166 16.65 -1.23 13.08
C ASP A 166 15.86 -1.80 14.26
N ALA A 167 15.91 -1.11 15.40
CA ALA A 167 15.11 -1.43 16.57
C ALA A 167 13.60 -1.30 16.28
N LEU A 168 13.19 -0.21 15.64
CA LEU A 168 11.81 0.02 15.22
C LEU A 168 11.34 -1.05 14.23
N HIS A 169 12.17 -1.38 13.24
CA HIS A 169 11.87 -2.42 12.26
C HIS A 169 11.58 -3.75 12.97
N THR A 170 12.50 -4.20 13.81
CA THR A 170 12.37 -5.45 14.59
C THR A 170 11.16 -5.42 15.51
N TYR A 171 10.90 -4.28 16.17
CA TYR A 171 9.78 -4.09 17.07
C TYR A 171 8.43 -4.23 16.32
N MET A 172 8.28 -3.54 15.20
CA MET A 172 7.05 -3.58 14.41
C MET A 172 6.77 -4.97 13.83
N GLU A 173 7.79 -5.69 13.36
CA GLU A 173 7.63 -7.06 12.85
C GLU A 173 7.14 -8.02 13.95
N ARG A 174 7.74 -7.93 15.15
CA ARG A 174 7.38 -8.75 16.30
C ARG A 174 5.95 -8.49 16.75
N HIS A 175 5.55 -7.23 16.91
CA HIS A 175 4.24 -6.87 17.43
C HIS A 175 3.11 -7.05 16.40
N CYS A 176 3.37 -6.79 15.12
CA CYS A 176 2.39 -6.98 14.05
C CYS A 176 2.34 -8.42 13.52
N LYS A 177 3.31 -9.28 13.89
CA LYS A 177 3.50 -10.64 13.35
C LYS A 177 3.55 -10.67 11.82
N LYS A 178 4.26 -9.70 11.24
CA LYS A 178 4.38 -9.47 9.79
C LYS A 178 5.83 -9.10 9.47
N LYS A 179 6.25 -9.35 8.23
CA LYS A 179 7.53 -8.86 7.73
C LYS A 179 7.36 -7.56 6.97
N PHE A 180 8.37 -6.69 7.01
CA PHE A 180 8.43 -5.57 6.10
C PHE A 180 8.59 -6.05 4.66
N GLN A 181 7.91 -5.34 3.76
CA GLN A 181 8.10 -5.48 2.34
C GLN A 181 8.85 -4.24 1.86
N SER A 182 10.09 -4.42 1.42
CA SER A 182 10.92 -3.33 0.92
C SER A 182 10.57 -3.05 -0.54
N PHE A 183 10.40 -1.76 -0.87
CA PHE A 183 10.14 -1.28 -2.22
C PHE A 183 11.30 -0.38 -2.64
N GLN A 184 11.85 -0.67 -3.82
CA GLN A 184 12.72 0.28 -4.51
C GLN A 184 11.81 1.21 -5.31
N VAL A 185 11.89 2.49 -4.99
CA VAL A 185 11.04 3.57 -5.52
C VAL A 185 11.92 4.59 -6.20
#